data_AF-A0A1Y3W2V4-F1
#
_entry.id   AF-A0A1Y3W2V4-F1
#
_cell.length_a   1.000
_cell.length_b   1.000
_cell.length_c   1.000
_cell.angle_alpha   90.00
_cell.angle_beta   90.00
_cell.angle_gamma   90.00
#
_symmetry.space_group_name_H-M   'P 1'
#
loop_
_entity.id
_entity.type
_entity.pdbx_description
1 polymer ?
#
loop_
_entity_poly.entity_id
_entity_poly.type
_entity_poly.pdbx_seq_one_letter_code
_entity_poly.pdbx_strand_id
1 'polypeptide(L)' 'MTTKYREILRQKSLGFSKRNITHSYGVSCNTVAKVVKRTAEMNLSWQVNHKMTDNSLGEMLFPK' A
#
# COMPACT_ATOMS: atom_id res chain seq x y z
N MET A 1 -13.46 -7.19 4.67
CA MET A 1 -12.90 -6.06 3.91
C MET A 1 -11.39 -6.20 3.91
N THR A 2 -10.80 -6.71 2.83
CA THR A 2 -9.35 -7.00 2.77
C THR A 2 -8.61 -5.77 2.25
N THR A 3 -7.64 -5.26 3.02
CA THR A 3 -6.87 -4.07 2.65
C THR A 3 -6.06 -4.32 1.37
N LYS A 4 -6.37 -3.60 0.29
CA LYS A 4 -5.70 -3.73 -1.01
C LYS A 4 -4.36 -2.98 -1.06
N TYR A 5 -3.38 -3.46 -0.29
CA TYR A 5 -2.04 -2.85 -0.19
C TYR A 5 -1.35 -2.66 -1.56
N ARG A 6 -1.48 -3.63 -2.46
CA ARG A 6 -0.91 -3.55 -3.83
C ARG A 6 -1.49 -2.40 -4.63
N GLU A 7 -2.79 -2.19 -4.53
CA GLU A 7 -3.46 -1.13 -5.27
C GLU A 7 -3.07 0.25 -4.72
N ILE A 8 -2.99 0.40 -3.39
CA ILE A 8 -2.47 1.61 -2.75
C ILE A 8 -1.07 1.96 -3.29
N LEU A 9 -0.17 0.97 -3.34
CA LEU A 9 1.20 1.16 -3.83
C LEU A 9 1.25 1.51 -5.31
N ARG A 10 0.46 0.81 -6.13
CA ARG A 10 0.34 1.08 -7.57
C ARG A 10 -0.15 2.50 -7.82
N GLN A 11 -1.21 2.92 -7.14
CA GLN A 11 -1.75 4.28 -7.26
C GLN A 11 -0.75 5.34 -6.78
N LYS A 12 -0.01 5.05 -5.71
CA LYS A 12 1.02 5.97 -5.24
C LYS A 12 2.17 6.11 -6.25
N SER A 13 2.56 5.01 -6.90
CA SER A 13 3.55 5.01 -7.99
C SER A 13 3.05 5.74 -9.23
N LEU A 14 1.73 5.75 -9.47
CA LEU A 14 1.09 6.51 -10.55
C LEU A 14 0.90 8.01 -10.21
N GLY A 15 1.33 8.46 -9.02
CA GLY A 15 1.23 9.86 -8.60
C GLY A 15 -0.12 10.27 -8.02
N PHE A 16 -1.03 9.32 -7.75
CA PHE A 16 -2.32 9.65 -7.17
C PHE A 16 -2.21 10.14 -5.72
N SER A 17 -3.13 11.05 -5.37
CA SER A 17 -3.25 11.58 -4.02
C SER A 17 -3.87 10.57 -3.06
N LYS A 18 -3.44 10.59 -1.80
CA LYS A 18 -3.94 9.70 -0.72
C LYS A 18 -5.47 9.72 -0.62
N ARG A 19 -6.08 10.89 -0.79
CA ARG A 19 -7.53 11.08 -0.75
C ARG A 19 -8.25 10.33 -1.88
N ASN A 20 -7.67 10.32 -3.09
CA ASN A 20 -8.20 9.56 -4.22
C ASN A 20 -8.12 8.04 -3.96
N ILE A 21 -6.98 7.59 -3.45
CA ILE A 21 -6.77 6.17 -3.09
C ILE A 21 -7.75 5.73 -1.99
N THR A 22 -7.90 6.55 -0.94
CA THR A 22 -8.87 6.28 0.12
C THR A 22 -10.29 6.17 -0.39
N HIS A 23 -10.69 7.08 -1.29
CA HIS A 23 -12.01 7.06 -1.89
C HIS A 23 -12.24 5.84 -2.79
N SER A 24 -11.26 5.48 -3.63
CA SER A 24 -11.39 4.34 -4.54
C SER A 24 -11.39 2.98 -3.84
N TYR A 25 -10.66 2.83 -2.74
CA TYR A 25 -10.40 1.54 -2.10
C TYR A 25 -11.05 1.35 -0.72
N GLY A 26 -11.73 2.39 -0.19
CA GLY A 26 -12.35 2.34 1.14
C GLY A 26 -11.34 2.17 2.27
N VAL A 27 -10.09 2.62 2.08
CA VAL A 27 -8.99 2.50 3.04
C VAL A 27 -8.66 3.85 3.68
N SER A 28 -8.52 3.91 5.00
CA SER A 28 -8.23 5.17 5.69
C SER A 28 -6.94 5.84 5.20
N CYS A 29 -6.95 7.18 5.08
CA CYS A 29 -5.75 7.97 4.72
C CYS A 29 -4.54 7.65 5.60
N ASN A 30 -4.79 7.31 6.88
CA ASN A 30 -3.76 6.91 7.83
C ASN A 30 -3.08 5.58 7.44
N THR A 31 -3.87 4.60 7.00
CA THR A 31 -3.36 3.31 6.50
C THR A 31 -2.52 3.52 5.24
N VAL A 32 -3.03 4.31 4.29
CA VAL A 32 -2.28 4.67 3.07
C VAL A 32 -0.95 5.33 3.41
N ALA A 33 -0.94 6.29 4.34
CA ALA A 33 0.28 6.98 4.76
C ALA A 33 1.30 6.03 5.40
N LYS A 34 0.86 5.14 6.31
CA LYS A 34 1.74 4.17 6.97
C LYS A 34 2.34 3.17 5.97
N VAL A 35 1.52 2.65 5.05
CA VAL A 35 1.95 1.72 3.98
C VAL A 35 2.99 2.40 3.10
N VAL A 36 2.68 3.58 2.56
CA VAL A 36 3.60 4.32 1.69
C VAL A 36 4.92 4.63 2.40
N LYS A 37 4.87 5.02 3.68
CA LYS A 37 6.08 5.30 4.47
C LYS A 37 6.95 4.05 4.62
N ARG A 38 6.37 2.94 5.12
CA ARG A 38 7.08 1.67 5.31
C ARG A 38 7.67 1.14 3.99
N THR A 39 6.88 1.21 2.93
CA THR A 39 7.31 0.77 1.61
C THR A 39 8.46 1.63 1.06
N ALA A 40 8.43 2.95 1.29
CA ALA A 40 9.55 3.83 0.96
C ALA A 40 10.81 3.52 1.78
N GLU A 41 10.66 3.25 3.09
CA GLU A 41 11.78 2.85 3.97
C GLU A 41 12.43 1.55 3.50
N MET A 42 11.64 0.59 3.03
CA MET A 42 12.11 -0.69 2.50
C MET A 42 12.59 -0.62 1.05
N ASN A 43 12.56 0.56 0.40
CA ASN A 43 12.78 0.71 -1.05
C ASN A 43 11.94 -0.28 -1.88
N LEU A 44 10.76 -0.66 -1.37
CA LEU A 44 9.88 -1.63 -2.01
C LEU A 44 9.14 -0.91 -3.13
N SER A 45 9.48 -1.23 -4.37
CA SER A 45 8.73 -0.74 -5.52
C SER A 45 7.54 -1.64 -5.80
N TRP A 46 6.41 -1.06 -6.21
CA TRP A 46 5.21 -1.84 -6.54
C TRP A 46 5.49 -2.92 -7.59
N GLN A 47 6.47 -2.68 -8.48
CA GLN A 47 6.87 -3.58 -9.56
C GLN A 47 7.56 -4.86 -9.07
N VAL A 48 8.28 -4.82 -7.96
CA VAL A 48 8.92 -6.01 -7.36
C VAL A 48 7.88 -6.97 -6.80
N ASN A 49 6.71 -6.43 -6.44
CA ASN A 49 5.76 -7.13 -5.60
C ASN A 49 4.65 -7.87 -6.35
N HIS A 50 4.84 -8.16 -7.65
CA HIS A 50 3.82 -8.84 -8.45
C HIS A 50 3.46 -10.24 -7.90
N LYS A 51 4.41 -10.89 -7.21
CA LYS A 51 4.25 -12.23 -6.60
C LYS A 51 3.72 -12.22 -5.17
N MET A 52 3.62 -11.07 -4.50
CA MET A 52 3.27 -11.00 -3.07
C MET A 52 1.76 -10.72 -2.89
N THR A 53 1.10 -11.47 -2.02
CA THR A 53 -0.30 -11.27 -1.64
C THR A 53 -0.45 -10.11 -0.66
N ASP A 54 -1.63 -9.50 -0.61
CA ASP A 54 -1.97 -8.42 0.34
C ASP A 54 -1.76 -8.85 1.81
N ASN A 55 -2.02 -10.11 2.15
CA ASN A 55 -1.71 -10.66 3.48
C ASN A 55 -0.21 -10.59 3.79
N SER A 56 0.65 -11.11 2.92
CA SER A 56 2.10 -11.10 3.13
C SER A 56 2.66 -9.68 3.19
N LEU A 57 2.10 -8.74 2.42
CA LEU A 57 2.41 -7.32 2.51
C LEU A 57 2.05 -6.73 3.87
N GLY A 58 0.87 -7.07 4.39
CA GLY A 58 0.43 -6.65 5.71
C GLY A 58 1.41 -7.11 6.79
N GLU A 59 1.80 -8.39 6.75
CA GLU A 59 2.74 -8.99 7.71
C GLU A 59 4.16 -8.40 7.58
N MET A 60 4.61 -8.11 6.36
CA MET A 60 5.93 -7.52 6.12
C MET A 60 6.00 -6.05 6.54
N LEU A 61 4.96 -5.25 6.24
CA LEU A 61 4.92 -3.82 6.56
C LEU A 61 4.56 -3.58 8.05
N PHE A 62 3.79 -4.48 8.64
CA PHE A 62 3.32 -4.43 10.02
C PHE A 62 3.44 -5.81 10.68
N PRO A 63 4.67 -6.27 10.96
CA PRO A 63 4.86 -7.45 11.80
C PRO A 63 4.26 -7.14 13.18
N LYS A 64 3.42 -8.05 13.67
CA LYS A 64 2.74 -7.94 14.96
C LYS A 64 3.54 -8.62 16.05
#